data_AF-A0A7L6APP4-F1
#
_entry.id   AF-A0A7L6APP4-F1
#
_cell.length_a   1.000
_cell.length_b   1.000
_cell.length_c   1.000
_cell.angle_alpha   90.00
_cell.angle_beta   90.00
_cell.angle_gamma   90.00
#
_symmetry.space_group_name_H-M   'P 1'
#
loop_
_entity.id
_entity.type
_entity.pdbx_description
1 polymer ?
#
loop_
_entity_poly.entity_id
_entity_poly.type
_entity_poly.pdbx_seq_one_letter_code
_entity_poly.pdbx_strand_id
1 'polypeptide(L)' 'MTASLQTPSNAGASSNMDMTGIEPAVLRQSAEAGDKQAQLMLGTMYEDGVGGLPSDLREAAYWYEQAAGRITRKPSTT' A
#
# COMPACT_ATOMS: atom_id res chain seq x y z
N MET A 1 -3.97 -24.85 22.17
CA MET A 1 -2.70 -24.21 21.75
C MET A 1 -3.01 -23.19 20.67
N THR A 2 -2.39 -22.04 20.81
CA THR A 2 -2.68 -20.74 20.22
C THR A 2 -2.49 -20.68 18.70
N ALA A 3 -3.42 -20.05 17.99
CA ALA A 3 -3.10 -19.19 16.84
C ALA A 3 -4.35 -18.38 16.46
N SER A 4 -4.56 -17.24 17.13
CA SER A 4 -5.42 -16.18 16.63
C SER A 4 -4.80 -15.66 15.34
N LEU A 5 -5.22 -16.20 14.20
CA LEU A 5 -5.03 -15.54 12.92
C LEU A 5 -6.10 -14.45 12.81
N GLN A 6 -5.85 -13.37 13.55
CA GLN A 6 -6.49 -12.09 13.30
C GLN A 6 -6.01 -11.64 11.91
N THR A 7 -6.77 -11.98 10.87
CA THR A 7 -6.69 -11.26 9.60
C THR A 7 -7.15 -9.84 9.88
N PRO A 8 -6.30 -8.81 9.72
CA PRO A 8 -6.84 -7.47 9.76
C PRO A 8 -7.69 -7.27 8.50
N SER A 9 -8.94 -6.92 8.77
CA SER A 9 -9.60 -5.81 8.10
C SER A 9 -10.06 -6.04 6.66
N ASN A 10 -11.25 -6.63 6.60
CA ASN A 10 -12.31 -6.14 5.73
C ASN A 10 -12.37 -4.60 5.73
N ALA A 11 -12.24 -3.95 4.57
CA ALA A 11 -12.98 -2.74 4.26
C ALA A 11 -12.98 -2.46 2.75
N GLY A 12 -14.18 -2.38 2.16
CA GLY A 12 -14.40 -1.48 1.02
C GLY A 12 -14.40 -2.11 -0.37
N ALA A 13 -15.31 -3.05 -0.61
CA ALA A 13 -16.05 -2.95 -1.87
C ALA A 13 -16.87 -1.64 -1.81
N SER A 14 -16.65 -0.72 -2.75
CA SER A 14 -17.64 0.23 -3.29
C SER A 14 -16.91 1.01 -4.39
N SER A 15 -17.30 0.90 -5.65
CA SER A 15 -18.40 1.70 -6.22
C SER A 15 -18.11 3.19 -6.02
N ASN A 16 -18.23 3.95 -7.12
CA ASN A 16 -18.34 5.41 -7.21
C ASN A 16 -17.11 6.07 -7.84
N MET A 17 -17.18 6.25 -9.16
CA MET A 17 -16.40 7.23 -9.91
C MET A 17 -16.69 8.64 -9.37
N ASP A 18 -15.99 9.07 -8.33
CA ASP A 18 -15.89 10.49 -7.95
C ASP A 18 -14.44 10.93 -8.08
N MET A 19 -14.15 11.71 -9.12
CA MET A 19 -12.82 12.19 -9.50
C MET A 19 -12.37 13.37 -8.60
N THR A 20 -12.58 13.29 -7.29
CA THR A 20 -12.31 14.42 -6.37
C THR A 20 -11.52 14.08 -5.12
N GLY A 21 -10.97 12.87 -5.01
CA GLY A 21 -9.95 12.50 -4.02
C GLY A 21 -8.85 11.69 -4.70
N ILE A 22 -7.60 11.82 -4.24
CA ILE A 22 -6.55 10.89 -4.66
C ILE A 22 -6.91 9.52 -4.07
N GLU A 23 -7.63 8.72 -4.85
CA GLU A 23 -8.05 7.38 -4.47
C GLU A 23 -6.82 6.53 -4.18
N PRO A 24 -6.70 5.93 -2.98
CA PRO A 24 -5.58 5.04 -2.67
C PRO A 24 -5.52 3.85 -3.64
N ALA A 25 -6.63 3.52 -4.30
CA ALA A 25 -6.70 2.52 -5.37
C ALA A 25 -5.81 2.87 -6.59
N VAL A 26 -5.79 4.14 -7.02
CA VAL A 26 -4.95 4.57 -8.16
C VAL A 26 -3.47 4.55 -7.76
N LEU A 27 -3.16 5.00 -6.54
CA LEU A 27 -1.82 4.88 -5.97
C LEU A 27 -1.36 3.43 -5.86
N ARG A 28 -2.25 2.51 -5.50
CA ARG A 28 -1.95 1.07 -5.41
C ARG A 28 -1.57 0.51 -6.76
N GLN A 29 -2.33 0.84 -7.79
CA GLN A 29 -2.02 0.41 -9.14
C GLN A 29 -0.65 0.93 -9.61
N SER A 30 -0.33 2.21 -9.36
CA SER A 30 0.99 2.77 -9.68
C SER A 30 2.10 2.13 -8.84
N ALA A 31 1.86 1.88 -7.55
CA ALA A 31 2.82 1.24 -6.67
C ALA A 31 3.11 -0.21 -7.09
N GLU A 32 2.08 -0.94 -7.53
CA GLU A 32 2.20 -2.29 -8.09
C GLU A 32 2.91 -2.30 -9.44
N ALA A 33 2.79 -1.22 -10.23
CA ALA A 33 3.55 -1.02 -11.46
C ALA A 33 5.05 -0.75 -11.21
N GLY A 34 5.46 -0.60 -9.94
CA GLY A 34 6.85 -0.33 -9.55
C GLY A 34 7.17 1.17 -9.47
N ASP A 35 6.15 2.04 -9.46
CA ASP A 35 6.35 3.46 -9.23
C ASP A 35 6.75 3.69 -7.77
N LYS A 36 8.02 4.08 -7.57
CA LYS A 36 8.57 4.33 -6.23
C LYS A 36 7.88 5.47 -5.50
N GLN A 37 7.41 6.49 -6.22
CA GLN A 37 6.73 7.63 -5.64
C GLN A 37 5.34 7.22 -5.14
N ALA A 38 4.63 6.39 -5.90
CA ALA A 38 3.36 5.83 -5.47
C ALA A 38 3.50 4.90 -4.26
N GLN A 39 4.56 4.06 -4.23
CA GLN A 39 4.87 3.22 -3.07
C GLN A 39 5.17 4.07 -1.81
N LEU A 40 5.95 5.14 -1.94
CA LEU A 40 6.20 6.09 -0.83
C LEU A 40 4.90 6.76 -0.35
N MET A 41 4.07 7.24 -1.29
CA MET A 41 2.80 7.87 -0.94
C MET A 41 1.87 6.90 -0.23
N LEU A 42 1.73 5.66 -0.72
CA LEU A 42 0.96 4.62 -0.03
C LEU A 42 1.48 4.35 1.37
N GLY A 43 2.81 4.27 1.53
CA GLY A 43 3.43 4.15 2.84
C GLY A 43 2.97 5.23 3.80
N THR A 44 3.05 6.50 3.37
CA THR A 44 2.61 7.64 4.17
C THR A 44 1.11 7.63 4.41
N MET A 45 0.30 7.21 3.44
CA MET A 45 -1.15 7.15 3.63
C MET A 45 -1.56 6.10 4.65
N TYR A 46 -0.88 4.95 4.70
CA TYR A 46 -1.05 3.95 5.76
C TYR A 46 -0.45 4.39 7.09
N GLU A 47 0.54 5.28 7.12
CA GLU A 47 1.05 5.85 8.37
C GLU A 47 0.02 6.82 8.98
N ASP A 48 -0.44 7.79 8.19
CA ASP A 48 -1.39 8.82 8.61
C ASP A 48 -2.86 8.36 8.64
N GLY A 49 -3.19 7.23 8.01
CA GLY A 49 -4.57 6.74 7.90
C GLY A 49 -5.48 7.64 7.05
N VAL A 50 -4.94 8.14 5.93
CA VAL A 50 -5.64 9.10 5.04
C VAL A 50 -6.22 8.40 3.80
N GLY A 51 -7.23 9.01 3.18
CA GLY A 51 -7.88 8.46 1.98
C GLY A 51 -8.74 7.22 2.25
N GLY A 52 -9.22 7.03 3.49
CA GLY A 52 -10.04 5.88 3.88
C GLY A 52 -9.23 4.63 4.22
N LEU A 53 -7.90 4.73 4.25
CA LEU A 53 -7.01 3.68 4.71
C LEU A 53 -6.91 3.68 6.24
N PRO A 54 -6.83 2.49 6.89
CA PRO A 54 -6.52 2.43 8.31
C PRO A 54 -5.05 2.83 8.54
N SER A 55 -4.77 3.52 9.65
CA SER A 55 -3.40 3.70 10.11
C SER A 55 -2.78 2.35 10.48
N ASP A 56 -1.90 1.83 9.62
CA ASP A 56 -1.17 0.58 9.82
C ASP A 56 0.30 0.76 9.44
N LEU A 57 1.13 0.96 10.46
CA LEU A 57 2.57 1.14 10.31
C LEU A 57 3.27 -0.08 9.69
N ARG A 58 2.68 -1.28 9.77
CA ARG A 58 3.27 -2.48 9.15
C ARG A 58 3.09 -2.46 7.65
N GLU A 59 1.90 -2.09 7.18
CA GLU A 59 1.62 -1.85 5.76
C GLU A 59 2.46 -0.69 5.23
N ALA A 60 2.56 0.41 6.01
CA ALA A 60 3.41 1.54 5.65
C ALA A 60 4.88 1.14 5.42
N ALA A 61 5.47 0.41 6.38
CA ALA A 61 6.83 -0.10 6.28
C ALA A 61 7.02 -1.03 5.08
N TYR A 62 6.04 -1.89 4.77
CA TYR A 62 6.09 -2.76 3.59
C TYR A 62 6.21 -1.94 2.29
N TRP A 63 5.38 -0.91 2.11
CA TRP A 63 5.46 -0.05 0.92
C TRP A 63 6.75 0.77 0.86
N TYR A 64 7.26 1.23 2.00
CA TYR A 64 8.56 1.89 2.06
C TYR A 64 9.72 0.96 1.69
N GLU A 65 9.66 -0.31 2.10
CA GLU A 65 10.68 -1.30 1.70
C GLU A 65 10.64 -1.61 0.20
N GLN A 66 9.44 -1.62 -0.41
CA GLN A 66 9.27 -1.70 -1.86
C GLN A 66 9.89 -0.48 -2.55
N ALA A 67 9.58 0.74 -2.08
CA ALA A 67 10.07 2.00 -2.65
C ALA A 67 11.61 2.13 -2.55
N ALA A 68 12.16 1.70 -1.42
CA ALA A 68 13.60 1.62 -1.19
C ALA A 68 14.30 0.56 -2.07
N GLY A 69 13.54 -0.26 -2.80
CA GLY A 69 14.05 -1.30 -3.68
C GLY A 69 14.73 -2.45 -2.94
N ARG A 70 14.51 -2.58 -1.62
CA ARG A 70 15.12 -3.65 -0.80
C ARG A 70 14.70 -5.03 -1.27
N ILE A 71 13.49 -5.13 -1.81
CA ILE A 71 12.87 -6.33 -2.35
C ILE A 71 12.88 -6.38 -3.88
N THR A 72 13.14 -5.26 -4.57
CA THR A 72 13.44 -5.25 -6.00
C THR A 72 14.91 -5.56 -6.28
N ARG A 73 15.51 -6.53 -5.59
CA ARG A 73 16.68 -7.22 -6.15
C ARG A 73 16.15 -8.28 -7.12
N LYS A 74 15.54 -7.83 -8.23
CA LYS A 74 15.44 -8.72 -9.39
C LYS A 74 16.89 -9.03 -9.77
N PRO A 75 17.33 -10.29 -9.79
CA PRO A 75 18.64 -10.60 -10.36
C PRO A 75 18.59 -10.11 -11.81
N SER A 76 19.37 -9.09 -12.13
CA SER A 76 19.66 -8.73 -13.50
C SER A 76 20.33 -9.94 -14.14
N THR A 77 19.53 -10.81 -14.73
CA THR A 77 19.98 -11.85 -15.63
C THR A 77 20.63 -11.14 -16.80
N THR A 78 21.96 -11.25 -16.85
CA THR A 78 22.82 -10.98 -18.01
C THR A 78 22.40 -11.87 -19.17
#